data_AF-A0A924MIJ1-F1
#
_entry.id   AF-A0A924MIJ1-F1
#
_cell.length_a   1.000
_cell.length_b   1.000
_cell.length_c   1.000
_cell.angle_alpha   90.00
_cell.angle_beta   90.00
_cell.angle_gamma   90.00
#
_symmetry.space_group_name_H-M   'P 1'
#
loop_
_entity.id
_entity.type
_entity.pdbx_description
1 polymer ?
#
loop_
_entity_poly.entity_id
_entity_poly.type
_entity_poly.pdbx_seq_one_letter_code
_entity_poly.pdbx_strand_id
1 'polypeptide(L)'
;MLAFGLGLCIVVIYSTYNHYGFGFSQKRAMVVMKPFMDDHTVYSAMCSMVLTFSITMLFFKNTFQEKFLFFGIALLCLTGVILSYSRAAALSLVFVLIFSFLFRLKIRFKTMVSFVAIIIIIGFIFKNDIYQRIRLNNSASGKNLVGDIKSISNVNNDESNVERLNR
;
A
#
# COMPACT_ATOMS: atom_id res chain seq x y z
N MET A 1 -1.09 12.39 15.95
CA MET A 1 -1.76 12.16 14.64
C MET A 1 -2.14 13.44 13.92
N LEU A 2 -2.83 14.40 14.54
CA LEU A 2 -3.25 15.65 13.85
C LEU A 2 -2.08 16.46 13.28
N ALA A 3 -1.05 16.75 14.09
CA ALA A 3 0.16 17.45 13.63
C ALA A 3 0.89 16.70 12.50
N PHE A 4 0.95 15.37 12.60
CA PHE A 4 1.52 14.52 11.56
C PHE A 4 0.71 14.58 10.26
N GLY A 5 -0.62 14.53 10.34
CA GLY A 5 -1.51 14.64 9.18
C GLY A 5 -1.43 16.00 8.49
N LEU A 6 -1.31 17.09 9.26
CA LEU A 6 -1.09 18.43 8.71
C LEU A 6 0.26 18.54 8.00
N GLY A 7 1.33 18.00 8.57
CA GLY A 7 2.64 17.93 7.91
C GLY A 7 2.59 17.11 6.62
N LEU A 8 1.88 15.97 6.65
CA LEU A 8 1.70 15.12 5.49
C LEU A 8 0.92 15.82 4.38
N CYS A 9 -0.08 16.65 4.71
CA CYS A 9 -0.82 17.43 3.71
C CYS A 9 0.10 18.35 2.89
N ILE A 10 1.10 18.96 3.52
CA ILE A 10 2.09 19.81 2.82
C ILE A 10 2.86 18.96 1.80
N VAL A 11 3.31 17.77 2.20
CA VAL A 11 4.01 16.82 1.32
C VAL A 11 3.11 16.37 0.18
N VAL A 12 1.82 16.09 0.43
CA VAL A 12 0.86 15.73 -0.62
C VAL A 12 0.69 16.85 -1.62
N ILE A 13 0.50 18.10 -1.17
CA ILE A 13 0.34 19.26 -2.05
C ILE A 13 1.58 19.44 -2.92
N TYR A 14 2.77 19.40 -2.32
CA TYR A 14 4.05 19.48 -3.04
C TYR A 14 4.18 18.37 -4.09
N SER A 15 3.93 17.12 -3.68
CA SER A 15 4.02 15.97 -4.59
C SER A 15 3.03 16.07 -5.75
N THR A 16 1.82 16.58 -5.50
CA THR A 16 0.77 16.76 -6.50
C THR A 16 1.14 17.86 -7.49
N TYR A 17 1.67 18.98 -7.00
CA TYR A 17 2.16 20.08 -7.85
C TYR A 17 3.30 19.61 -8.75
N ASN A 18 4.25 18.86 -8.20
CA ASN A 18 5.36 18.28 -8.96
C ASN A 18 4.86 17.28 -10.01
N HIS A 19 3.84 16.49 -9.65
CA HIS A 19 3.22 15.51 -10.55
C HIS A 19 2.43 16.16 -11.70
N TYR A 20 1.78 17.30 -11.45
CA TYR A 20 1.14 18.13 -12.47
C TYR A 20 2.16 18.62 -13.53
N GLY A 21 3.34 19.08 -13.10
CA GLY A 21 4.42 19.50 -14.00
C GLY A 21 4.96 18.40 -14.93
N PHE A 22 4.69 17.12 -14.61
CA PHE A 22 5.08 15.97 -15.43
C PHE A 22 3.89 15.27 -16.11
N GLY A 23 2.72 15.90 -16.17
CA GLY A 23 1.55 15.41 -16.90
C GLY A 23 0.99 14.09 -16.35
N PHE A 24 1.07 13.87 -15.03
CA PHE A 24 0.54 12.67 -14.35
C PHE A 24 1.13 11.33 -14.84
N SER A 25 2.41 11.33 -15.22
CA SER A 25 3.08 10.10 -15.66
C SER A 25 3.33 9.11 -14.53
N GLN A 26 2.84 7.88 -14.69
CA GLN A 26 2.99 6.78 -13.71
C GLN A 26 4.46 6.48 -13.38
N LYS A 27 5.40 6.59 -14.34
CA LYS A 27 6.82 6.37 -14.08
C LYS A 27 7.42 7.41 -13.13
N ARG A 28 6.89 8.65 -13.15
CA ARG A 28 7.38 9.76 -12.31
C ARG A 28 6.70 9.78 -10.94
N ALA A 29 5.54 9.14 -10.78
CA ALA A 29 4.85 8.98 -9.50
C ALA A 29 5.75 8.37 -8.40
N MET A 30 6.73 7.55 -8.78
CA MET A 30 7.70 6.96 -7.84
C MET A 30 8.72 7.96 -7.29
N VAL A 31 8.91 9.11 -7.94
CA VAL A 31 10.00 10.06 -7.63
C VAL A 31 9.48 11.44 -7.22
N VAL A 32 8.21 11.77 -7.52
CA VAL A 32 7.62 13.10 -7.27
C VAL A 32 7.58 13.51 -5.79
N MET A 33 7.73 12.54 -4.89
CA MET A 33 7.74 12.73 -3.44
C MET A 33 9.12 13.05 -2.85
N LYS A 34 10.19 13.00 -3.66
CA LYS A 34 11.51 13.47 -3.24
C LYS A 34 11.54 15.01 -3.13
N PRO A 35 12.23 15.57 -2.13
CA PRO A 35 13.16 14.92 -1.18
C PRO A 35 12.52 14.39 0.11
N PHE A 36 11.20 14.50 0.28
CA PHE A 36 10.55 14.21 1.57
C PHE A 36 10.39 12.71 1.85
N MET A 37 10.16 11.90 0.81
CA MET A 37 10.00 10.46 0.92
C MET A 37 10.81 9.78 -0.19
N ASP A 38 11.57 8.76 0.18
CA ASP A 38 12.38 8.00 -0.76
C ASP A 38 11.60 6.88 -1.48
N ASP A 39 10.52 6.39 -0.85
CA ASP A 39 9.70 5.29 -1.39
C ASP A 39 8.20 5.63 -1.42
N HIS A 40 7.61 5.43 -2.60
CA HIS A 40 6.19 5.53 -2.88
C HIS A 40 5.30 4.58 -2.08
N THR A 41 5.82 3.43 -1.65
CA THR A 41 5.07 2.51 -0.79
C THR A 41 4.91 3.08 0.61
N VAL A 42 5.99 3.62 1.20
CA VAL A 42 5.97 4.27 2.52
C VAL A 42 5.09 5.51 2.49
N TYR A 43 5.20 6.33 1.45
CA TYR A 43 4.31 7.48 1.24
C TYR A 43 2.83 7.08 1.19
N SER A 44 2.49 6.05 0.41
CA SER A 44 1.12 5.52 0.32
C SER A 44 0.63 4.98 1.66
N ALA A 45 1.49 4.27 2.41
CA ALA A 45 1.14 3.69 3.71
C ALA A 45 0.84 4.78 4.74
N MET A 46 1.69 5.82 4.82
CA MET A 46 1.48 6.95 5.71
C MET A 46 0.20 7.72 5.36
N CYS A 47 -0.06 7.99 4.08
CA CYS A 47 -1.31 8.62 3.64
C CYS A 47 -2.53 7.76 3.99
N SER A 48 -2.46 6.44 3.81
CA SER A 48 -3.56 5.52 4.13
C SER A 48 -3.85 5.45 5.65
N MET A 49 -2.81 5.51 6.49
CA MET A 49 -2.96 5.54 7.94
C MET A 49 -3.66 6.84 8.40
N VAL A 50 -3.21 7.99 7.88
CA VAL A 50 -3.83 9.30 8.19
C VAL A 50 -5.24 9.40 7.64
N LEU A 51 -5.50 8.86 6.44
CA LEU A 51 -6.82 8.76 5.84
C LEU A 51 -7.77 7.98 6.77
N THR A 52 -7.38 6.77 7.18
CA THR A 52 -8.21 5.90 8.03
C THR A 52 -8.52 6.56 9.37
N PHE A 53 -7.52 7.20 9.98
CA PHE A 53 -7.69 7.97 11.21
C PHE A 53 -8.65 9.15 11.03
N SER A 54 -8.51 9.90 9.93
CA SER A 54 -9.36 11.07 9.64
C SER A 54 -10.81 10.69 9.35
N ILE A 55 -11.03 9.58 8.63
CA ILE A 55 -12.37 9.00 8.41
C ILE A 55 -12.99 8.58 9.74
N THR A 56 -12.23 7.93 10.61
CA THR A 56 -12.72 7.51 11.93
C THR A 56 -13.14 8.74 12.75
N MET A 57 -12.29 9.78 12.80
CA MET A 57 -12.58 11.00 13.55
C MET A 57 -13.81 11.77 13.07
N LEU A 58 -14.19 11.66 11.79
CA LEU A 58 -15.43 12.26 11.28
C LEU A 58 -16.70 11.75 11.99
N PHE A 59 -16.69 10.50 12.46
CA PHE A 59 -17.81 9.90 13.19
C PHE A 59 -17.82 10.25 14.68
N PHE A 60 -16.67 10.55 15.28
CA PHE A 60 -16.54 10.83 16.72
C PHE A 60 -16.60 12.32 17.08
N LYS A 61 -16.29 13.21 16.14
CA LYS A 61 -16.34 14.66 16.39
C LYS A 61 -17.76 15.19 16.25
N ASN A 62 -18.15 16.14 17.11
CA ASN A 62 -19.49 16.73 17.10
C ASN A 62 -19.52 18.13 16.50
N THR A 63 -18.41 18.87 16.50
CA THR A 63 -18.38 20.23 15.96
C THR A 63 -18.19 20.21 14.44
N PHE A 64 -18.88 21.12 13.74
CA PHE A 64 -18.78 21.25 12.28
C PHE A 64 -17.36 21.60 11.83
N GLN A 65 -16.67 22.48 12.57
CA GLN A 65 -15.31 22.92 12.26
C GLN A 65 -14.30 21.78 12.31
N GLU A 66 -14.36 20.92 13.34
CA GLU A 66 -13.49 19.75 13.44
C GLU A 66 -13.79 18.75 12.32
N LYS A 67 -15.07 18.49 12.02
CA LYS A 67 -15.45 17.62 10.90
C LYS A 67 -14.91 18.14 9.58
N PHE A 68 -15.04 19.44 9.32
CA PHE A 68 -14.53 20.06 8.11
C PHE A 68 -13.00 19.92 7.98
N LEU A 69 -12.26 20.12 9.07
CA LEU A 69 -10.81 19.93 9.10
C LEU A 69 -10.42 18.48 8.77
N PHE A 70 -11.02 17.50 9.45
CA PHE A 70 -10.72 16.08 9.19
C PHE A 70 -11.16 15.64 7.80
N PHE A 71 -12.26 16.20 7.26
CA PHE A 71 -12.69 15.97 5.89
C PHE A 71 -11.65 16.46 4.88
N GLY A 72 -11.10 17.67 5.07
CA GLY A 72 -10.06 18.22 4.21
C GLY A 72 -8.77 17.39 4.22
N ILE A 73 -8.33 16.96 5.41
CA ILE A 73 -7.15 16.08 5.57
C ILE A 73 -7.39 14.73 4.88
N ALA A 74 -8.59 14.14 5.04
CA ALA A 74 -8.95 12.89 4.40
C ALA A 74 -8.95 13.01 2.87
N LEU A 75 -9.51 14.09 2.32
CA LEU A 75 -9.55 14.33 0.88
C LEU A 75 -8.14 14.44 0.29
N LEU A 76 -7.25 15.21 0.93
CA LEU A 76 -5.86 15.34 0.49
C LEU A 76 -5.11 14.01 0.57
N CYS A 77 -5.26 13.27 1.67
CA CYS A 77 -4.62 11.96 1.79
C CYS A 77 -5.15 10.98 0.72
N LEU A 78 -6.44 11.05 0.39
CA LEU A 78 -7.04 10.23 -0.67
C LEU A 78 -6.43 10.54 -2.03
N THR A 79 -6.25 11.82 -2.37
CA THR A 79 -5.59 12.20 -3.61
C THR A 79 -4.14 11.72 -3.65
N GLY A 80 -3.40 11.84 -2.55
CA GLY A 80 -2.02 11.33 -2.44
C GLY A 80 -1.94 9.82 -2.68
N VAL A 81 -2.84 9.04 -2.08
CA VAL A 81 -2.90 7.58 -2.28
C VAL A 81 -3.21 7.21 -3.74
N ILE A 82 -4.15 7.90 -4.39
CA ILE A 82 -4.50 7.66 -5.79
C ILE A 82 -3.33 8.01 -6.70
N LEU A 83 -2.70 9.17 -6.48
CA LEU A 83 -1.59 9.67 -7.29
C LEU A 83 -0.31 8.88 -7.12
N SER A 84 -0.15 8.16 -6.01
CA SER A 84 1.00 7.32 -5.78
C SER A 84 1.01 6.04 -6.66
N TYR A 85 -0.07 5.76 -7.42
CA TYR A 85 -0.22 4.58 -8.29
C TYR A 85 0.22 3.26 -7.63
N SER A 86 0.07 3.15 -6.31
CA SER A 86 0.53 1.99 -5.56
C SER A 86 -0.44 0.83 -5.76
N ARG A 87 0.07 -0.29 -6.27
CA ARG A 87 -0.70 -1.55 -6.34
C ARG A 87 -1.15 -2.01 -4.95
N ALA A 88 -0.36 -1.69 -3.91
CA ALA A 88 -0.71 -1.97 -2.53
C ALA A 88 -1.89 -1.09 -2.04
N ALA A 89 -2.01 0.15 -2.53
CA ALA A 89 -3.16 1.00 -2.22
C ALA A 89 -4.47 0.44 -2.80
N ALA A 90 -4.46 0.02 -4.06
CA ALA A 90 -5.61 -0.67 -4.66
C ALA A 90 -5.98 -1.94 -3.88
N LEU A 91 -4.98 -2.72 -3.45
CA LEU A 91 -5.20 -3.92 -2.63
C LEU A 91 -5.81 -3.58 -1.26
N SER A 92 -5.37 -2.49 -0.60
CA SER A 92 -5.93 -2.05 0.68
C SER A 92 -7.41 -1.63 0.58
N LEU A 93 -7.80 -0.98 -0.51
CA LEU A 93 -9.20 -0.62 -0.80
C LEU A 93 -10.07 -1.88 -0.98
N VAL A 94 -9.55 -2.87 -1.70
CA VAL A 94 -10.21 -4.18 -1.85
C VAL A 94 -10.35 -4.87 -0.49
N PHE A 95 -9.30 -4.85 0.35
CA PHE A 95 -9.37 -5.39 1.70
C PHE A 95 -10.45 -4.72 2.56
N VAL A 96 -10.53 -3.39 2.53
CA VAL A 96 -11.56 -2.62 3.26
C VAL A 96 -12.96 -2.94 2.76
N LEU A 97 -13.16 -3.05 1.44
CA LEU A 97 -14.45 -3.43 0.87
C LEU A 97 -14.89 -4.84 1.29
N ILE A 98 -13.97 -5.80 1.23
CA ILE A 98 -14.21 -7.19 1.69
C ILE A 98 -14.59 -7.17 3.17
N PHE A 99 -13.80 -6.50 4.02
CA PHE A 99 -14.09 -6.43 5.46
C PHE A 99 -15.41 -5.74 5.77
N SER A 100 -15.72 -4.62 5.10
CA SER A 100 -16.98 -3.90 5.26
C SER A 100 -18.17 -4.77 4.84
N PHE A 101 -18.04 -5.55 3.78
CA PHE A 101 -19.06 -6.48 3.33
C PHE A 101 -19.27 -7.61 4.34
N LEU A 102 -18.18 -8.19 4.84
CA LEU A 102 -18.21 -9.23 5.87
C LEU A 102 -18.86 -8.74 7.18
N PHE A 103 -18.59 -7.50 7.59
CA PHE A 103 -19.20 -6.89 8.77
C PHE A 103 -20.72 -6.71 8.59
N ARG A 104 -21.17 -6.27 7.41
CA ARG A 104 -22.60 -6.14 7.09
C ARG A 104 -23.34 -7.48 7.11
N LEU A 105 -22.67 -8.58 6.76
CA LEU A 105 -23.26 -9.90 6.75
C LEU A 105 -23.41 -10.53 8.15
N LYS A 106 -23.02 -9.84 9.25
CA LYS A 106 -23.05 -10.38 10.63
C LYS A 106 -22.48 -11.81 10.74
N ILE A 107 -21.47 -12.10 9.93
CA ILE A 107 -20.86 -13.43 9.86
C ILE A 107 -20.19 -13.72 11.21
N ARG A 108 -20.46 -14.90 11.77
CA ARG A 108 -19.84 -15.33 13.04
C ARG A 108 -18.32 -15.42 12.85
N PHE A 109 -17.54 -15.05 13.87
CA PHE A 109 -16.06 -15.08 13.79
C PHE A 109 -15.51 -16.44 13.30
N LYS A 110 -16.16 -17.55 13.69
CA LYS A 110 -15.82 -18.92 13.27
C LYS A 110 -15.86 -19.10 11.74
N THR A 111 -16.83 -18.51 11.06
CA THR A 111 -16.99 -18.58 9.60
C THR A 111 -15.93 -17.76 8.87
N MET A 112 -15.47 -16.63 9.42
CA MET A 112 -14.31 -15.90 8.86
C MET A 112 -13.02 -16.71 8.96
N VAL A 113 -12.74 -17.29 10.13
CA VAL A 113 -11.54 -18.11 10.34
C VAL A 113 -11.53 -19.33 9.42
N SER A 114 -12.68 -19.99 9.25
CA SER A 114 -12.81 -21.12 8.33
C SER A 114 -12.54 -20.71 6.88
N PHE A 115 -13.05 -19.57 6.41
CA PHE A 115 -12.80 -19.09 5.06
C PHE A 115 -11.32 -18.79 4.80
N VAL A 116 -10.64 -18.14 5.76
CA VAL A 116 -9.20 -17.87 5.67
C VAL A 116 -8.40 -19.18 5.69
N ALA A 117 -8.76 -20.14 6.55
CA ALA A 117 -8.12 -21.44 6.60
C ALA A 117 -8.26 -22.20 5.26
N ILE A 118 -9.44 -22.15 4.64
CA ILE A 118 -9.68 -22.76 3.32
C ILE A 118 -8.78 -22.14 2.25
N ILE A 119 -8.66 -20.80 2.22
CA ILE A 119 -7.77 -20.11 1.27
C ILE A 119 -6.31 -20.55 1.46
N ILE A 120 -5.84 -20.67 2.71
CA ILE A 120 -4.49 -21.12 3.02
C ILE A 120 -4.26 -22.56 2.55
N ILE A 121 -5.22 -23.46 2.80
CA ILE A 121 -5.15 -24.86 2.38
C ILE A 121 -5.09 -24.97 0.85
N ILE A 122 -5.96 -24.23 0.15
CA ILE A 122 -5.95 -24.17 -1.32
C ILE A 122 -4.60 -23.65 -1.82
N GLY A 123 -4.09 -22.57 -1.24
CA GLY A 123 -2.77 -22.02 -1.59
C GLY A 123 -1.63 -23.01 -1.38
N PHE A 124 -1.71 -23.86 -0.35
CA PHE A 124 -0.72 -24.89 -0.08
C PHE A 124 -0.79 -26.04 -1.10
N ILE A 125 -2.00 -26.49 -1.45
CA ILE A 125 -2.23 -27.54 -2.45
C ILE A 125 -1.69 -27.13 -3.82
N PHE A 126 -1.99 -25.91 -4.27
CA PHE A 126 -1.61 -25.41 -5.60
C PHE A 126 -0.25 -24.71 -5.64
N LYS A 127 0.56 -24.78 -4.58
CA LYS A 127 1.85 -24.09 -4.49
C LYS A 127 2.76 -24.40 -5.68
N ASN A 128 2.84 -25.68 -6.08
CA ASN A 128 3.74 -26.13 -7.14
C ASN A 128 3.29 -25.65 -8.53
N ASP A 129 1.98 -25.69 -8.81
CA ASP A 129 1.42 -25.19 -10.06
C ASP A 129 1.57 -23.67 -10.20
N ILE A 130 1.37 -22.93 -9.09
CA ILE A 130 1.59 -21.49 -9.04
C ILE A 130 3.06 -21.18 -9.33
N TYR A 131 4.00 -21.90 -8.70
CA TYR A 131 5.43 -21.72 -8.89
C TYR A 131 5.87 -22.02 -10.34
N GLN A 132 5.36 -23.10 -10.93
CA GLN A 132 5.64 -23.45 -12.33
C GLN A 132 5.07 -22.41 -13.30
N ARG A 133 3.84 -21.94 -13.09
CA ARG A 133 3.21 -20.91 -13.93
C ARG A 133 3.97 -19.58 -13.87
N ILE A 134 4.42 -19.17 -12.67
CA ILE A 134 5.27 -17.97 -12.51
C ILE A 134 6.60 -18.16 -13.24
N ARG A 135 7.24 -19.33 -13.12
CA ARG A 135 8.51 -19.62 -13.80
C ARG A 135 8.37 -19.60 -15.33
N LEU A 136 7.34 -20.22 -15.88
CA LEU A 136 7.08 -20.25 -17.32
C LEU A 136 6.78 -18.84 -17.87
N ASN A 137 6.04 -18.03 -17.11
CA ASN A 137 5.71 -16.65 -17.52
C ASN A 137 6.95 -15.72 -17.48
N ASN A 138 7.88 -15.95 -16.55
CA ASN A 138 9.15 -15.21 -16.50
C ASN A 138 10.09 -15.54 -17.66
N SER A 139 10.15 -16.80 -18.10
CA SER A 139 10.94 -17.21 -19.26
C SER A 139 10.46 -16.56 -20.57
N ALA A 140 9.16 -16.24 -20.67
CA ALA A 140 8.58 -15.59 -21.85
C ALA A 140 8.60 -14.05 -21.79
N SER A 141 8.61 -13.45 -20.58
CA SER A 141 8.44 -12.00 -20.40
C SER A 141 9.76 -11.22 -20.26
N GLY A 142 10.92 -11.89 -20.20
CA GLY A 142 12.24 -11.23 -20.05
C GLY A 142 12.43 -10.47 -18.73
N LYS A 143 11.44 -10.53 -17.83
CA LYS A 143 11.47 -10.00 -16.45
C LYS A 143 11.62 -11.16 -15.48
N ASN A 144 12.68 -11.14 -14.66
CA ASN A 144 13.02 -12.22 -13.74
C ASN A 144 12.26 -12.14 -12.39
N LEU A 145 10.93 -12.31 -12.37
CA LEU A 145 10.16 -12.28 -11.10
C LEU A 145 10.56 -13.43 -10.14
N VAL A 146 11.14 -14.52 -10.65
CA VAL A 146 11.73 -15.59 -9.81
C VAL A 146 12.90 -15.04 -8.99
N GLY A 147 13.69 -14.12 -9.57
CA GLY A 147 14.80 -13.46 -8.87
C GLY A 147 14.29 -12.58 -7.73
N ASP A 148 13.22 -11.82 -7.98
CA ASP A 148 12.59 -10.94 -6.97
C ASP A 148 11.96 -11.73 -5.81
N ILE A 149 11.33 -12.88 -6.10
CA ILE A 149 10.76 -13.74 -5.05
C ILE A 149 11.88 -14.44 -4.27
N LYS A 150 12.97 -14.82 -4.95
CA LYS A 150 14.14 -15.43 -4.32
C LYS A 150 14.90 -14.43 -3.46
N SER A 151 15.00 -13.16 -3.85
CA SER A 151 15.64 -12.11 -3.04
C SER A 151 14.82 -11.78 -1.77
N ILE A 152 13.48 -11.79 -1.85
CA ILE A 152 12.61 -11.68 -0.66
C ILE A 152 12.80 -12.88 0.29
N SER A 153 13.08 -14.07 -0.25
CA SER A 153 13.37 -15.27 0.55
C SER A 153 14.83 -15.37 1.01
N ASN A 154 15.76 -14.62 0.40
CA ASN A 154 17.20 -14.71 0.64
C ASN A 154 17.68 -13.51 1.48
N VAL A 155 17.07 -13.32 2.65
CA VAL A 155 17.47 -12.30 3.64
C VAL A 155 18.84 -12.61 4.28
N ASN A 156 19.42 -13.78 4.00
CA ASN A 156 20.64 -14.25 4.69
C ASN A 156 21.94 -14.14 3.87
N ASN A 157 21.87 -13.74 2.58
CA ASN A 157 23.05 -13.62 1.71
C ASN A 157 22.98 -12.31 0.92
N ASP A 158 22.91 -11.20 1.66
CA ASP A 158 22.98 -9.85 1.13
C ASP A 158 24.42 -9.60 0.63
N GLU A 159 24.62 -9.55 -0.69
CA GLU A 159 25.93 -9.33 -1.34
C GLU A 159 26.61 -8.04 -0.85
N SER A 160 25.87 -7.09 -0.27
CA SER A 160 26.44 -5.86 0.30
C SER A 160 27.23 -6.07 1.61
N ASN A 161 26.97 -7.16 2.35
CA ASN A 161 27.74 -7.49 3.56
C ASN A 161 29.08 -8.14 3.23
N VAL A 162 29.18 -8.82 2.09
CA VAL A 162 30.43 -9.45 1.63
C VAL A 162 31.45 -8.39 1.19
N GLU A 163 30.99 -7.28 0.60
CA GLU A 163 31.86 -6.13 0.29
C GLU A 163 32.41 -5.42 1.55
N ARG A 164 31.68 -5.47 2.68
CA ARG A 164 32.12 -4.86 3.95
C ARG A 164 33.04 -5.76 4.77
N LEU A 165 32.97 -7.07 4.58
CA LEU A 165 33.84 -8.06 5.22
C LEU A 165 35.19 -8.23 4.53
N ASN A 166 35.29 -7.86 3.25
CA ASN A 166 36.50 -8.04 2.43
C ASN A 166 37.30 -6.73 2.26
N ARG A 167 37.13 -5.75 3.16
CA ARG A 167 37.92 -4.53 3.25
C ARG A 167 38.55 -4.38 4.63
#